data_AF-A0A8T3Q4X8-F1
#
_entry.id   AF-A0A8T3Q4X8-F1
#
_cell.length_a   1.000
_cell.length_b   1.000
_cell.length_c   1.000
_cell.angle_alpha   90.00
_cell.angle_beta   90.00
_cell.angle_gamma   90.00
#
_symmetry.space_group_name_H-M   'P 1'
#
loop_
_entity.id
_entity.type
_entity.pdbx_description
1 polymer ?
#
loop_
_entity_poly.entity_id
_entity_poly.type
_entity_poly.pdbx_seq_one_letter_code
_entity_poly.pdbx_strand_id
1 'polypeptide(L)'
;MPVIIDQWRTQRIKHGKKPDTVNRDIATFKAALSKAVLWGFIEKNPIGNLSLLKVDHSPKVRYLSNDEEIRLRNALNLRQENIRTSTFKC
;
A
#
# COMPACT_ATOMS: atom_id res chain seq x y z
N MET A 1 9.31 22.24 -14.44
CA MET A 1 9.53 21.16 -13.44
C MET A 1 8.55 19.96 -13.51
N PRO A 2 8.04 19.48 -14.68
CA PRO A 2 7.38 18.15 -14.74
C PRO A 2 8.35 16.96 -14.87
N VAL A 3 9.48 17.19 -15.55
CA VAL A 3 10.42 16.14 -15.99
C VAL A 3 11.04 15.34 -14.83
N ILE A 4 11.32 15.99 -13.70
CA ILE A 4 11.96 15.35 -12.54
C ILE A 4 11.04 14.27 -11.93
N ILE A 5 9.74 14.55 -11.80
CA ILE A 5 8.79 13.58 -11.23
C ILE A 5 8.57 12.41 -12.19
N ASP A 6 8.53 12.67 -13.49
CA ASP A 6 8.40 11.59 -14.48
C ASP A 6 9.66 10.71 -14.52
N GLN A 7 10.85 11.29 -14.44
CA GLN A 7 12.10 10.52 -14.30
C GLN A 7 12.10 9.68 -13.01
N TRP A 8 11.65 10.27 -11.89
CA TRP A 8 11.54 9.56 -10.62
C TRP A 8 10.54 8.39 -10.71
N ARG A 9 9.39 8.57 -11.38
CA ARG A 9 8.43 7.48 -11.65
C ARG A 9 9.08 6.36 -12.43
N THR A 10 9.74 6.67 -13.54
CA THR A 10 10.40 5.68 -14.38
C THR A 10 11.46 4.90 -13.60
N GLN A 11 12.26 5.57 -12.76
CA GLN A 11 13.25 4.90 -11.93
C GLN A 11 12.61 3.95 -10.91
N ARG A 12 11.53 4.38 -10.22
CA ARG A 12 10.84 3.54 -9.23
C ARG A 12 10.22 2.29 -9.86
N ILE A 13 9.64 2.44 -11.05
CA ILE A 13 9.09 1.32 -11.83
C ILE A 13 10.23 0.38 -12.26
N LYS A 14 11.37 0.93 -12.74
CA LYS A 14 12.57 0.13 -13.07
C LYS A 14 13.11 -0.65 -11.87
N HIS A 15 13.01 -0.11 -10.66
CA HIS A 15 13.35 -0.80 -9.42
C HIS A 15 12.29 -1.83 -8.96
N GLY A 16 11.30 -2.16 -9.81
CA GLY A 16 10.31 -3.20 -9.52
C GLY A 16 9.21 -2.77 -8.55
N LYS A 17 9.06 -1.47 -8.27
CA LYS A 17 7.94 -0.98 -7.44
C LYS A 17 6.65 -1.02 -8.25
N LYS A 18 5.58 -1.47 -7.61
CA LYS A 18 4.24 -1.50 -8.22
C LYS A 18 3.79 -0.06 -8.54
N PRO A 19 3.13 0.17 -9.69
CA PRO A 19 2.57 1.47 -10.05
C PRO A 19 1.65 2.05 -8.95
N ASP A 20 0.89 1.19 -8.26
CA ASP A 20 0.05 1.57 -7.13
C ASP A 20 0.84 2.21 -5.97
N THR A 21 2.00 1.63 -5.63
CA THR A 21 2.88 2.18 -4.60
C THR A 21 3.44 3.54 -5.01
N VAL A 22 3.84 3.68 -6.27
CA VAL A 22 4.33 4.96 -6.82
C VAL A 22 3.22 6.02 -6.83
N ASN A 23 2.00 5.64 -7.16
CA ASN A 23 0.82 6.50 -7.08
C ASN A 23 0.55 6.98 -5.65
N ARG A 24 0.69 6.10 -4.66
CA ARG A 24 0.55 6.45 -3.24
C ARG A 24 1.61 7.46 -2.80
N ASP A 25 2.87 7.25 -3.16
CA ASP A 25 3.96 8.19 -2.89
C ASP A 25 3.66 9.59 -3.47
N ILE A 26 3.15 9.65 -4.70
CA ILE A 26 2.80 10.91 -5.37
C ILE A 26 1.61 11.60 -4.70
N ALA A 27 0.61 10.85 -4.25
CA ALA A 27 -0.51 11.40 -3.49
C ALA A 27 -0.02 12.02 -2.18
N THR A 28 0.93 11.37 -1.48
CA THR A 28 1.57 11.91 -0.28
C THR A 28 2.33 13.20 -0.59
N PHE A 29 3.12 13.25 -1.66
CA PHE A 29 3.83 14.48 -2.04
C PHE A 29 2.88 15.61 -2.41
N LYS A 30 1.79 15.32 -3.14
CA LYS A 30 0.76 16.31 -3.45
C LYS A 30 0.17 16.90 -2.17
N ALA A 31 -0.18 16.07 -1.21
CA ALA A 31 -0.74 16.50 0.07
C ALA A 31 0.25 17.35 0.88
N ALA A 32 1.52 16.92 0.95
CA ALA A 32 2.57 17.66 1.65
C ALA A 32 2.79 19.05 1.04
N LEU A 33 2.89 19.14 -0.30
CA LEU A 33 3.08 20.42 -0.99
C LEU A 33 1.84 21.30 -0.90
N SER A 34 0.63 20.73 -0.96
CA SER A 34 -0.60 21.50 -0.72
C SER A 34 -0.63 22.08 0.70
N LYS A 35 -0.20 21.34 1.72
CA LYS A 35 -0.06 21.88 3.09
C LYS A 35 1.00 22.99 3.16
N ALA A 36 2.13 22.81 2.49
CA ALA A 36 3.18 23.83 2.45
C ALA A 36 2.71 25.13 1.80
N VAL A 37 1.83 25.05 0.79
CA VAL A 37 1.15 26.23 0.21
C VAL A 37 0.23 26.89 1.23
N LEU A 38 -0.59 26.11 1.94
CA LEU A 38 -1.50 26.64 2.97
C LEU A 38 -0.77 27.35 4.10
N TRP A 39 0.42 26.87 4.46
CA TRP A 39 1.28 27.48 5.47
C TRP A 39 2.14 28.64 4.92
N GLY A 40 2.03 28.96 3.63
CA GLY A 40 2.74 30.09 3.03
C GLY A 40 4.22 29.84 2.74
N PHE A 41 4.72 28.60 2.83
CA PHE A 41 6.12 28.28 2.49
C PHE A 41 6.39 28.37 0.98
N ILE A 42 5.38 28.10 0.16
CA ILE A 42 5.46 28.12 -1.31
C ILE A 42 4.17 28.71 -1.88
N GLU A 43 4.28 29.50 -2.95
CA GLU A 43 3.12 30.18 -3.55
C GLU A 43 2.18 29.21 -4.29
N LYS A 44 2.73 28.13 -4.86
CA LYS A 44 1.96 27.18 -5.68
C LYS A 44 2.51 25.77 -5.57
N ASN A 45 1.61 24.79 -5.58
CA ASN A 45 1.96 23.38 -5.63
C ASN A 45 2.44 23.00 -7.05
N PRO A 46 3.73 22.66 -7.25
CA PRO A 46 4.28 22.37 -8.58
C PRO A 46 3.74 21.07 -9.20
N ILE A 47 3.19 20.15 -8.40
CA ILE A 47 2.71 18.84 -8.85
C ILE A 47 1.18 18.67 -8.74
N GLY A 48 0.44 19.75 -8.42
CA GLY A 48 -1.01 19.69 -8.21
C GLY A 48 -1.75 19.02 -9.38
N ASN A 49 -1.40 19.41 -10.61
CA ASN A 49 -2.06 18.97 -11.84
C ASN A 49 -1.54 17.62 -12.39
N LEU A 50 -0.60 16.97 -11.71
CA LEU A 50 0.01 15.73 -12.21
C LEU A 50 -0.99 14.56 -12.14
N SER A 51 -1.36 13.98 -13.28
CA SER A 51 -2.24 12.80 -13.28
C SER A 51 -1.53 11.55 -12.75
N LEU A 52 -2.26 10.68 -12.05
CA LEU A 52 -1.75 9.41 -11.55
C LEU A 52 -1.58 8.40 -12.69
N LEU A 53 -0.70 7.41 -12.50
CA LEU A 53 -0.54 6.33 -13.47
C LEU A 53 -1.80 5.47 -13.49
N LYS A 54 -2.26 5.06 -14.68
CA LYS A 54 -3.36 4.10 -14.79
C LYS A 54 -2.91 2.76 -14.24
N VAL A 55 -3.63 2.23 -13.27
CA VAL A 55 -3.38 0.92 -12.67
C VAL A 55 -4.66 0.10 -12.80
N ASP A 56 -4.52 -1.13 -13.27
CA ASP A 56 -5.61 -2.10 -13.22
C ASP A 56 -5.81 -2.53 -11.77
N HIS A 57 -6.90 -2.07 -11.18
CA HIS A 57 -7.30 -2.40 -9.82
C HIS A 57 -8.25 -3.59 -9.79
N SER A 58 -8.00 -4.63 -10.59
CA SER A 58 -8.63 -5.93 -10.41
C SER A 58 -7.84 -6.74 -9.38
N PRO A 59 -8.15 -6.65 -8.06
CA PRO A 59 -7.56 -7.56 -7.12
C PRO A 59 -8.01 -8.96 -7.53
N LYS A 60 -7.05 -9.83 -7.86
CA LYS A 60 -7.30 -11.26 -8.03
C LYS A 60 -7.58 -11.86 -6.65
N VAL A 61 -8.73 -11.52 -6.07
CA VAL A 61 -9.15 -12.01 -4.77
C VAL A 61 -9.55 -13.47 -4.94
N ARG A 62 -8.70 -14.36 -4.42
CA ARG A 62 -9.03 -15.78 -4.31
C ARG A 62 -9.72 -16.01 -2.98
N TYR A 63 -10.97 -16.45 -3.03
CA TYR A 63 -11.67 -16.92 -1.84
C TYR A 63 -11.20 -18.32 -1.46
N LEU A 64 -11.27 -18.64 -0.16
CA LEU A 64 -11.02 -20.01 0.30
C LEU A 64 -12.18 -20.90 -0.16
N SER A 65 -11.87 -22.13 -0.54
CA SER A 65 -12.91 -23.16 -0.65
C SER A 65 -13.38 -23.60 0.74
N ASN A 66 -14.56 -24.23 0.82
CA ASN A 66 -15.08 -24.75 2.09
C ASN A 66 -14.07 -25.68 2.79
N ASP A 67 -13.38 -26.54 2.03
CA ASP A 67 -12.39 -27.46 2.59
C ASP A 67 -11.13 -26.73 3.13
N GLU A 68 -10.71 -25.67 2.44
CA GLU A 68 -9.60 -24.83 2.93
C GLU A 68 -10.00 -24.06 4.20
N GLU A 69 -11.24 -23.57 4.25
CA GLU A 69 -11.76 -22.89 5.45
C GLU A 69 -11.81 -23.82 6.65
N ILE A 70 -12.35 -25.04 6.48
CA ILE A 70 -12.40 -26.05 7.55
C ILE A 70 -11.00 -26.38 8.07
N ARG A 71 -10.05 -26.60 7.15
CA ARG A 71 -8.65 -26.86 7.52
C ARG A 71 -8.01 -25.69 8.26
N LEU A 72 -8.27 -24.46 7.82
CA LEU A 72 -7.78 -23.26 8.48
C LEU A 72 -8.34 -23.15 9.91
N ARG A 73 -9.65 -23.34 10.09
CA ARG A 73 -10.31 -23.28 11.40
C ARG A 73 -9.78 -24.35 12.36
N ASN A 74 -9.59 -25.58 11.88
CA ASN A 74 -9.02 -26.67 12.69
C ASN A 74 -7.59 -26.37 13.14
N ALA A 75 -6.74 -25.84 12.24
CA ALA A 75 -5.38 -25.45 12.58
C ALA A 75 -5.34 -24.31 13.62
N LEU A 76 -6.26 -23.35 13.53
CA LEU A 76 -6.40 -22.27 14.51
C LEU A 76 -6.81 -22.80 15.89
N ASN A 77 -7.76 -23.74 15.95
CA ASN A 77 -8.18 -24.36 17.21
C ASN A 77 -7.04 -25.15 17.87
N LEU A 78 -6.32 -25.98 17.10
CA LEU A 78 -5.16 -26.72 17.60
C LEU A 78 -4.07 -25.78 18.15
N ARG A 79 -3.78 -24.69 17.43
CA ARG A 79 -2.85 -23.65 17.91
C ARG A 79 -3.31 -23.06 19.23
N GLN A 80 -4.61 -22.76 19.37
CA GLN A 80 -5.17 -22.19 20.59
C GLN A 80 -5.07 -23.16 21.78
N GLU A 81 -5.31 -24.44 21.56
CA GLU A 81 -5.17 -25.48 22.59
C GLU A 81 -3.72 -25.65 23.05
N ASN A 82 -2.76 -25.61 22.13
CA ASN A 82 -1.33 -25.64 22.44
C ASN A 82 -0.92 -24.43 23.30
N ILE A 83 -1.42 -23.24 22.97
CA ILE A 83 -1.15 -22.03 23.76
C ILE A 83 -1.76 -22.19 25.16
N ARG A 84 -3.03 -22.62 25.25
CA ARG A 84 -3.73 -22.80 26.53
C ARG A 84 -3.02 -23.81 27.43
N THR A 85 -2.60 -24.95 26.89
CA THR A 85 -1.88 -25.98 27.65
C THR A 85 -0.48 -25.53 28.05
N SER A 86 0.20 -24.70 27.24
CA SER A 86 1.49 -24.11 27.60
C SER A 86 1.41 -23.11 28.75
N THR A 87 0.32 -22.32 28.83
CA THR A 87 0.11 -21.34 29.91
C THR A 87 -0.19 -21.99 31.25
N PHE A 88 -0.79 -23.18 31.27
CA PHE A 88 -1.11 -23.93 32.49
C PHE A 88 0.06 -24.76 33.06
N LYS A 89 1.27 -24.61 32.52
CA LYS A 89 2.44 -25.43 32.87
C LYS A 89 3.54 -24.68 33.65
N CYS A 90 3.22 -23.56 34.30
CA CYS A 90 4.08 -22.91 35.30
C CYS A 90 3.74 -23.40 36.71
#